data_AF-A0A5E4B841-F1
#
_entry.id   AF-A0A5E4B841-F1
#
_cell.length_a   1.000
_cell.length_b   1.000
_cell.length_c   1.000
_cell.angle_alpha   90.00
_cell.angle_beta   90.00
_cell.angle_gamma   90.00
#
_symmetry.space_group_name_H-M   'P 1'
#
loop_
_entity.id
_entity.type
_entity.pdbx_description
1 polymer ?
#
loop_
_entity_poly.entity_id
_entity_poly.type
_entity_poly.pdbx_seq_one_letter_code
_entity_poly.pdbx_strand_id
1 'polypeptide(L)' 'QWNGRDTALMVTRVVNHRRFSATVSVADTAQRSVSKYRCVIRSDGGSGVSNYAELIVK' A
#
# COMPACT_ATOMS: atom_id res chain seq x y z
N GLN A 1 9.47 7.07 12.17
CA GLN A 1 8.12 6.85 11.60
C GLN A 1 8.33 6.21 10.24
N TRP A 2 8.05 4.91 10.07
CA TRP A 2 8.32 4.19 8.82
C TRP A 2 7.21 4.49 7.82
N ASN A 3 7.52 5.25 6.77
CA ASN A 3 6.57 5.58 5.72
C ASN A 3 6.78 4.61 4.52
N GLY A 4 5.80 4.53 3.62
CA GLY A 4 5.94 3.73 2.39
C GLY A 4 6.98 4.25 1.40
N ARG A 5 7.65 5.38 1.66
CA ARG A 5 8.74 5.92 0.81
C ARG A 5 10.09 5.30 1.17
N ASP A 6 10.36 5.11 2.46
CA ASP A 6 11.65 4.65 2.99
C ASP A 6 11.70 3.14 3.24
N THR A 7 10.65 2.41 2.86
CA THR A 7 10.60 0.94 3.03
C THR A 7 11.43 0.26 1.95
N ALA A 8 12.54 -0.37 2.37
CA ALA A 8 13.38 -1.16 1.48
C ALA A 8 12.58 -2.32 0.87
N LEU A 9 12.56 -2.39 -0.46
CA LEU A 9 11.84 -3.40 -1.22
C LEU A 9 12.70 -4.66 -1.26
N MET A 10 12.22 -5.74 -0.65
CA MET A 10 12.85 -7.05 -0.81
C MET A 10 12.16 -7.80 -1.94
N VAL A 11 12.86 -8.75 -2.57
CA VAL A 11 12.27 -9.61 -3.60
C VAL A 11 11.08 -10.35 -3.00
N THR A 12 9.88 -9.85 -3.27
CA THR A 12 8.64 -10.52 -2.91
C THR A 12 8.26 -11.47 -4.01
N ARG A 13 8.18 -12.76 -3.68
CA ARG A 13 7.59 -13.75 -4.58
C ARG A 13 6.11 -13.40 -4.75
N VAL A 14 5.65 -13.26 -5.99
CA VAL A 14 4.22 -13.07 -6.28
C VAL A 14 3.48 -14.31 -5.78
N VAL A 15 2.70 -14.14 -4.71
CA VAL A 15 1.80 -15.17 -4.18
C VAL A 15 0.44 -15.03 -4.86
N ASN A 16 -0.35 -16.11 -4.87
CA ASN A 16 -1.63 -16.16 -5.58
C ASN A 16 -2.58 -15.02 -5.12
N HIS A 17 -2.84 -14.06 -6.00
CA HIS A 17 -3.66 -12.87 -5.72
C HIS A 17 -5.13 -13.21 -5.46
N ARG A 18 -5.61 -14.38 -5.90
CA ARG A 18 -6.99 -14.83 -5.66
C ARG A 18 -7.15 -15.43 -4.26
N ARG A 19 -6.05 -15.88 -3.65
CA ARG A 19 -6.03 -16.47 -2.31
C ARG A 19 -5.78 -15.42 -1.23
N PHE A 20 -5.01 -14.38 -1.53
CA PHE A 20 -4.62 -13.37 -0.56
C PHE A 20 -4.87 -11.97 -1.11
N SER A 21 -5.64 -11.17 -0.38
CA SER A 21 -5.86 -9.76 -0.66
C SER A 21 -5.82 -8.97 0.64
N ALA A 22 -5.33 -7.73 0.56
CA ALA A 22 -5.40 -6.77 1.65
C ALA A 22 -6.23 -5.59 1.17
N THR A 23 -7.20 -5.19 1.97
CA THR A 23 -8.08 -4.05 1.69
C THR A 23 -7.80 -2.95 2.70
N VAL A 24 -7.68 -1.72 2.23
CA VAL A 24 -7.52 -0.53 3.07
C VAL A 24 -8.71 0.37 2.84
N SER A 25 -9.41 0.75 3.91
CA SER A 25 -10.48 1.72 3.88
C SER A 25 -9.95 3.08 4.34
N VAL A 26 -10.19 4.12 3.55
CA VAL A 26 -9.85 5.50 3.90
C VAL A 26 -11.14 6.20 4.30
N ALA A 27 -11.26 6.57 5.57
CA ALA A 27 -12.40 7.34 6.09
C ALA A 27 -12.17 8.84 5.94
N ASP A 28 -13.23 9.65 6.15
CA ASP A 28 -13.18 11.11 6.19
C ASP A 28 -12.51 11.78 4.98
N THR A 29 -12.80 11.25 3.79
CA THR A 29 -12.22 11.75 2.53
C THR A 29 -12.88 13.06 2.10
N ALA A 30 -12.08 14.05 1.68
CA ALA A 30 -12.58 15.31 1.15
C ALA A 30 -12.17 15.53 -0.31
N GLN A 31 -13.00 16.20 -1.10
CA GLN A 31 -12.70 16.55 -2.52
C GLN A 31 -11.39 17.33 -2.68
N ARG A 32 -10.99 18.07 -1.65
CA ARG A 32 -9.78 18.91 -1.63
C ARG A 32 -8.52 18.12 -1.26
N SER A 33 -8.67 16.91 -0.70
CA SER A 33 -7.54 16.08 -0.31
C SER A 33 -7.15 15.16 -1.47
N VAL A 34 -6.19 15.59 -2.28
CA VAL A 34 -5.46 14.67 -3.17
C VAL A 34 -4.43 13.94 -2.33
N SER A 35 -4.54 12.61 -2.24
CA SER A 35 -3.61 11.79 -1.46
C SER A 35 -3.19 10.54 -2.23
N LYS A 36 -1.91 10.19 -2.12
CA LYS A 36 -1.32 9.00 -2.75
C LYS A 36 -1.14 7.91 -1.71
N TYR A 37 -1.69 6.73 -1.98
CA TYR A 37 -1.64 5.57 -1.11
C TYR A 37 -0.86 4.44 -1.76
N ARG A 38 -0.24 3.57 -0.95
CA ARG A 38 0.32 2.28 -1.39
C ARG A 38 0.19 1.27 -0.25
N CYS A 39 0.05 0.00 -0.59
CA CYS A 39 0.10 -1.06 0.40
C CYS A 39 1.56 -1.38 0.75
N VAL A 40 1.82 -1.60 2.04
CA VAL A 40 3.11 -2.04 2.58
C VAL A 40 2.85 -3.27 3.44
N ILE A 41 3.54 -4.36 3.15
CA ILE A 41 3.53 -5.57 3.98
C ILE A 41 4.94 -5.81 4.53
N ARG A 42 5.05 -6.23 5.78
CA ARG A 42 6.32 -6.55 6.42
C ARG A 42 6.21 -7.87 7.17
N SER A 43 7.27 -8.66 7.10
CA SER A 43 7.45 -9.91 7.81
C SER A 43 8.92 -10.03 8.23
N ASP A 44 9.25 -11.05 9.02
CA ASP A 44 10.64 -11.33 9.41
C ASP A 44 11.53 -11.61 8.19
N GLY A 45 10.95 -12.09 7.09
CA GLY A 45 11.64 -12.37 5.82
C GLY A 45 11.79 -11.17 4.88
N GLY A 46 11.31 -9.97 5.26
CA GLY A 46 11.43 -8.76 4.45
C GLY A 46 10.11 -8.01 4.25
N SER A 47 10.14 -7.06 3.30
CA SER A 47 9.01 -6.16 3.03
C SER A 47 8.62 -6.15 1.55
N GLY A 48 7.32 -6.06 1.30
CA GLY A 48 6.72 -5.89 -0.02
C GLY A 48 5.94 -4.58 -0.08
N VAL A 49 6.01 -3.90 -1.22
CA VAL A 49 5.29 -2.63 -1.41
C VAL A 49 4.62 -2.60 -2.78
N SER A 50 3.35 -2.17 -2.83
CA SER A 50 2.65 -1.97 -4.10
C SER A 50 3.12 -0.69 -4.79
N ASN A 51 2.74 -0.48 -6.05
CA ASN A 51 2.80 0.85 -6.65
C ASN A 51 1.91 1.84 -5.87
N TYR A 52 2.17 3.14 -6.08
CA TYR A 52 1.27 4.19 -5.60
C TYR A 52 0.00 4.25 -6.43
N ALA A 53 -1.12 4.54 -5.76
CA ALA A 53 -2.40 4.86 -6.34
C ALA A 53 -2.87 6.23 -5.83
N GLU A 54 -3.48 7.02 -6.70
CA GLU A 54 -4.11 8.28 -6.34
C GLU A 54 -5.56 8.04 -5.91
N LEU A 55 -5.96 8.62 -4.77
CA LEU A 55 -7.35 8.69 -4.36
C LEU A 55 -7.95 10.01 -4.88
N ILE A 56 -8.96 9.90 -5.73
CA ILE A 56 -9.72 11.02 -6.28
C ILE A 56 -11.16 10.93 -5.77
N VAL A 57 -11.60 11.95 -5.03
CA VAL A 57 -12.98 12.08 -4.52
C VAL A 57 -13.74 13.03 -5.46
N LYS A 58 -14.87 12.58 -6.00
CA LYS A 58 -15.72 13.36 -6.90
C LYS A 58 -16.91 13.97 -6.17
#